data_AF-A0A849UBC4-F1
#
_entry.id   AF-A0A849UBC4-F1
#
_cell.length_a   1.000
_cell.length_b   1.000
_cell.length_c   1.000
_cell.angle_alpha   90.00
_cell.angle_beta   90.00
_cell.angle_gamma   90.00
#
_symmetry.space_group_name_H-M   'P 1'
#
loop_
_entity.id
_entity.type
_entity.pdbx_description
1 polymer ?
#
loop_
_entity_poly.entity_id
_entity_poly.type
_entity_poly.pdbx_seq_one_letter_code
_entity_poly.pdbx_strand_id
1 'polypeptide(L)'
;MAITTTQKAQAIIGTLQEYGIEFKASQIKALNKVITSLLSDGKSNEFVANYVATRSYIKKQLTALSKDFGLGDSDGNNKLSTLESKALLADIKADLKTAAETGVVVGVTVPPIVTVTLTGDASSITEGQGNVVYTVSGEANQTYTWKVDDNHTNDLVIAAGVLTLDNNGSGTFSVAAKQDNSAESVEVTTVSLLNSSGVVVASKTLTLLEDPALGQTFSLNTSADNIVGGSANDVINALSQATVATGTDTLTIADTINGGAGSDTLNITTNADNTDVTHGAIITNIETINIRAATVGTTSTLNATAIPGLTAVNANAGAGAVTVTGLASGASIGVIGNGVVVNGTTTYGYATASSDQIINISGGTLGGNITSSNGTAGSVTVNSSGANNTVGTIDVATGTSVTSLNINATTGLTAALAADYAATSSLTVKGAGDVSLSGLSTAAFKVIDASGSAGAFTVGNVGTNATSYLGSAGIDTVTLNTAITSAILGAGNDIVTTAAVATTTAGAVSGGEGNDTLIIASASDVNSTEKRAVYTGFEVLNNTSASTIAADGFTGVTSLITSAGGGFTALSTTQATAITVTSDQSAVTYSL
;
A
#
# COMPACT_ATOMS: atom_id res chain seq x y z
N MET A 1 69.16 34.58 44.41
CA MET A 1 70.31 34.76 43.50
C MET A 1 69.78 35.24 42.16
N ALA A 2 70.39 36.25 41.54
CA ALA A 2 70.02 36.64 40.18
C ALA A 2 70.46 35.53 39.19
N ILE A 3 69.58 35.15 38.28
CA ILE A 3 69.89 34.13 37.26
C ILE A 3 70.92 34.73 36.29
N THR A 4 72.05 34.04 36.13
CA THR A 4 73.10 34.47 35.20
C THR A 4 72.66 34.32 33.74
N THR A 5 73.22 35.13 32.86
CA THR A 5 72.98 35.01 31.40
C THR A 5 73.35 33.62 30.86
N THR A 6 74.40 33.00 31.43
CA THR A 6 74.80 31.62 31.13
C THR A 6 73.74 30.59 31.52
N GLN A 7 73.12 30.71 32.70
CA GLN A 7 72.06 29.81 33.14
C GLN A 7 70.83 29.92 32.25
N LYS A 8 70.44 31.14 31.85
CA LYS A 8 69.36 31.36 30.88
C LYS A 8 69.67 30.72 29.52
N ALA A 9 70.89 30.89 29.02
CA ALA A 9 71.31 30.29 27.76
C ALA A 9 71.25 28.75 27.82
N GLN A 10 71.67 28.15 28.94
CA GLN A 10 71.58 26.70 29.16
C GLN A 10 70.14 26.20 29.24
N ALA A 11 69.26 26.94 29.93
CA ALA A 11 67.85 26.60 30.04
C ALA A 11 67.13 26.61 28.68
N ILE A 12 67.36 27.64 27.86
CA ILE A 12 66.80 27.73 26.49
C ILE A 12 67.27 26.56 25.63
N ILE A 13 68.56 26.20 25.72
CA ILE A 13 69.11 25.08 24.95
C ILE A 13 68.51 23.76 25.44
N GLY A 14 68.41 23.55 26.75
CA GLY A 14 67.78 22.36 27.32
C GLY A 14 66.32 22.23 26.89
N THR A 15 65.56 23.32 26.90
CA THR A 15 64.17 23.30 26.41
C THR A 15 64.08 22.93 24.94
N LEU A 16 64.97 23.42 24.07
CA LEU A 16 65.01 22.95 22.67
C LEU A 16 65.32 21.45 22.56
N GLN A 17 66.16 20.91 23.44
CA GLN A 17 66.46 19.48 23.46
C GLN A 17 65.25 18.64 23.91
N GLU A 18 64.42 19.16 24.81
CA GLU A 18 63.13 18.54 25.18
C GLU A 18 62.14 18.51 23.99
N TYR A 19 62.23 19.48 23.07
CA TYR A 19 61.53 19.46 21.78
C TYR A 19 62.16 18.51 20.74
N GLY A 20 63.12 17.67 21.14
CA GLY A 20 63.82 16.72 20.27
C GLY A 20 64.90 17.35 19.37
N ILE A 21 65.25 18.63 19.57
CA ILE A 21 66.27 19.28 18.76
C ILE A 21 67.66 18.81 19.17
N GLU A 22 68.35 18.16 18.25
CA GLU A 22 69.70 17.66 18.46
C GLU A 22 70.73 18.74 18.11
N PHE A 23 71.69 18.95 19.02
CA PHE A 23 72.79 19.88 18.79
C PHE A 23 74.13 19.16 18.85
N LYS A 24 74.99 19.42 17.85
CA LYS A 24 76.42 19.12 17.96
C LYS A 24 77.03 20.02 19.03
N ALA A 25 78.09 19.55 19.72
CA ALA A 25 78.79 20.34 20.73
C ALA A 25 79.24 21.73 20.23
N SER A 26 79.64 21.84 18.95
CA SER A 26 79.98 23.12 18.31
C SER A 26 78.78 24.06 18.17
N GLN A 27 77.59 23.53 17.90
CA GLN A 27 76.34 24.29 17.81
C GLN A 27 75.88 24.77 19.19
N ILE A 28 75.98 23.92 20.22
CA ILE A 28 75.70 24.33 21.61
C ILE A 28 76.60 25.50 22.01
N LYS A 29 77.91 25.39 21.74
CA LYS A 29 78.88 26.45 22.06
C LYS A 29 78.58 27.75 21.32
N ALA A 30 78.25 27.67 20.03
CA ALA A 30 77.91 28.83 19.21
C ALA A 30 76.58 29.48 19.65
N LEU A 31 75.55 28.67 19.91
CA LEU A 31 74.23 29.14 20.33
C LEU A 31 74.29 29.76 21.73
N ASN A 32 74.97 29.12 22.67
CA ASN A 32 75.17 29.65 24.02
C ASN A 32 75.92 30.99 23.99
N LYS A 33 76.97 31.12 23.15
CA LYS A 33 77.67 32.39 22.95
C LYS A 33 76.73 33.49 22.42
N VAL A 34 75.89 33.18 21.44
CA VAL A 34 74.97 34.17 20.85
C VAL A 34 73.88 34.56 21.84
N ILE A 35 73.26 33.59 22.53
CA ILE A 35 72.21 33.88 23.52
C ILE A 35 72.77 34.73 24.66
N THR A 36 73.93 34.34 25.19
CA THR A 36 74.60 35.10 26.25
C THR A 36 74.94 36.51 25.80
N SER A 37 75.43 36.70 24.57
CA SER A 37 75.67 38.04 24.01
C SER A 37 74.40 38.88 23.94
N LEU A 38 73.31 38.34 23.38
CA LEU A 38 72.04 39.07 23.27
C LEU A 38 71.46 39.46 24.64
N LEU A 39 71.57 38.58 25.63
CA LEU A 39 71.13 38.88 26.99
C LEU A 39 72.02 39.93 27.67
N SER A 40 73.34 39.86 27.46
CA SER A 40 74.29 40.86 27.96
C SER A 40 74.12 42.23 27.30
N ASP A 41 73.66 42.27 26.05
CA ASP A 41 73.29 43.50 25.32
C ASP A 41 71.91 44.05 25.74
N GLY A 42 71.30 43.48 26.78
CA GLY A 42 70.03 43.95 27.35
C GLY A 42 68.78 43.61 26.53
N LYS A 43 68.85 42.65 25.60
CA LYS A 43 67.66 42.20 24.87
C LYS A 43 66.69 41.48 25.80
N SER A 44 65.38 41.64 25.56
CA SER A 44 64.35 40.95 26.35
C SER A 44 64.37 39.45 26.14
N ASN A 45 63.89 38.69 27.12
CA ASN A 45 63.78 37.23 27.03
C ASN A 45 62.91 36.80 25.83
N GLU A 46 61.84 37.55 25.53
CA GLU A 46 60.98 37.33 24.37
C GLU A 46 61.70 37.56 23.04
N PHE A 47 62.55 38.60 22.95
CA PHE A 47 63.37 38.82 21.76
C PHE A 47 64.32 37.64 21.54
N VAL A 48 64.99 37.19 22.60
CA VAL A 48 65.93 36.07 22.54
C VAL A 48 65.21 34.77 22.15
N ALA A 49 64.05 34.48 22.75
CA ALA A 49 63.24 33.31 22.40
C ALA A 49 62.82 33.30 20.93
N ASN A 50 62.32 34.43 20.43
CA ASN A 50 61.95 34.60 19.01
C ASN A 50 63.16 34.45 18.08
N TYR A 51 64.29 35.05 18.44
CA TYR A 51 65.52 34.98 17.65
C TYR A 51 66.07 33.56 17.58
N VAL A 52 66.03 32.82 18.69
CA VAL A 52 66.52 31.44 18.75
C VAL A 52 65.59 30.50 17.98
N ALA A 53 64.27 30.55 18.22
CA ALA A 53 63.28 29.68 17.56
C ALA A 53 63.28 29.83 16.02
N THR A 54 63.70 30.98 15.50
CA THR A 54 63.71 31.26 14.05
C THR A 54 65.04 30.93 13.36
N ARG A 55 66.04 30.42 14.08
CA ARG A 55 67.30 29.97 13.46
C ARG A 55 67.03 28.87 12.44
N SER A 56 67.63 29.02 11.26
CA SER A 56 67.39 28.12 10.12
C SER A 56 67.61 26.64 10.43
N TYR A 57 68.60 26.29 11.25
CA TYR A 57 68.86 24.90 11.62
C TYR A 57 67.87 24.34 12.66
N ILE A 58 67.36 25.18 13.58
CA ILE A 58 66.30 24.80 14.52
C ILE A 58 65.00 24.59 13.73
N LYS A 59 64.67 25.53 12.83
CA LYS A 59 63.52 25.41 11.93
C LYS A 59 63.57 24.15 11.08
N LYS A 60 64.73 23.82 10.50
CA LYS A 60 64.92 22.58 9.71
C LYS A 60 64.73 21.31 10.54
N GLN A 61 65.25 21.27 11.76
CA GLN A 61 65.08 20.10 12.62
C GLN A 61 63.64 19.97 13.13
N LEU A 62 62.97 21.08 13.46
CA LEU A 62 61.54 21.06 13.78
C LEU A 62 60.72 20.52 12.63
N THR A 63 60.97 20.96 11.40
CA THR A 63 60.32 20.42 10.19
C THR A 63 60.66 18.94 9.93
N ALA A 64 61.80 18.44 10.42
CA ALA A 64 62.18 17.03 10.28
C ALA A 64 61.64 16.14 11.40
N LEU A 65 61.48 16.69 12.61
CA LEU A 65 60.86 16.05 13.79
C LEU A 65 59.33 16.04 13.69
N SER A 66 58.77 16.76 12.72
CA SER A 66 57.37 16.85 12.34
C SER A 66 56.85 15.51 11.79
N LYS A 67 56.88 14.43 12.60
CA LYS A 67 55.88 13.38 12.43
C LYS A 67 54.55 14.00 12.81
N ASP A 68 53.57 13.84 11.92
CA ASP A 68 52.23 14.36 12.08
C ASP A 68 51.74 14.18 13.52
N PHE A 69 51.49 15.32 14.17
CA PHE A 69 50.97 15.40 15.52
C PHE A 69 49.43 15.51 15.49
N GLY A 70 48.79 14.89 14.48
CA GLY A 70 47.37 14.60 14.36
C GLY A 70 46.42 15.78 14.57
N LEU A 71 46.84 16.99 14.19
CA LEU A 71 45.97 18.16 14.11
C LEU A 71 45.38 18.36 12.69
N GLY A 72 45.52 17.35 11.82
CA GLY A 72 44.81 17.24 10.56
C GLY A 72 45.73 17.21 9.34
N ASP A 73 46.32 16.05 9.06
CA ASP A 73 46.89 15.71 7.76
C ASP A 73 45.77 15.56 6.73
N SER A 74 45.30 16.69 6.21
CA SER A 74 44.18 16.76 5.27
C SER A 74 44.53 16.17 3.89
N ASP A 75 45.81 15.92 3.61
CA ASP A 75 46.29 15.34 2.35
C ASP A 75 47.00 13.98 2.49
N GLY A 76 47.07 13.40 3.70
CA GLY A 76 47.59 12.06 3.98
C GLY A 76 49.10 11.91 3.77
N ASN A 77 49.85 13.01 3.76
CA ASN A 77 51.27 13.02 3.38
C ASN A 77 52.26 12.86 4.56
N ASN A 78 51.75 12.71 5.79
CA ASN A 78 52.49 12.61 7.06
C ASN A 78 53.41 13.82 7.36
N LYS A 79 53.05 15.05 6.95
CA LYS A 79 53.79 16.29 7.25
C LYS A 79 52.88 17.31 7.92
N LEU A 80 53.45 18.13 8.82
CA LEU A 80 52.72 19.26 9.39
C LEU A 80 52.29 20.25 8.30
N SER A 81 51.00 20.62 8.33
CA SER A 81 50.46 21.73 7.56
C SER A 81 51.12 23.06 7.96
N THR A 82 50.88 24.09 7.14
CA THR A 82 51.39 25.45 7.42
C THR A 82 50.82 26.01 8.73
N LEU A 83 49.60 25.62 9.10
CA LEU A 83 48.92 26.11 10.30
C LEU A 83 49.48 25.44 11.56
N GLU A 84 49.64 24.12 11.53
CA GLU A 84 50.22 23.35 12.63
C GLU A 84 51.68 23.75 12.86
N SER A 85 52.45 23.96 11.79
CA SER A 85 53.84 24.43 11.87
C SER A 85 53.94 25.80 12.54
N LYS A 86 52.91 26.65 12.38
CA LYS A 86 52.84 27.98 13.00
C LYS A 86 52.46 27.89 14.48
N ALA A 87 51.56 26.98 14.85
CA ALA A 87 51.16 26.73 16.24
C ALA A 87 52.32 26.14 17.05
N LEU A 88 52.96 25.08 16.57
CA LEU A 88 54.13 24.47 17.22
C LEU A 88 55.26 25.49 17.43
N LEU A 89 55.50 26.36 16.44
CA LEU A 89 56.50 27.41 16.56
C LEU A 89 56.12 28.46 17.62
N ALA A 90 54.83 28.72 17.84
CA ALA A 90 54.37 29.65 18.88
C ALA A 90 54.58 29.06 20.29
N ASP A 91 54.29 27.78 20.49
CA ASP A 91 54.48 27.09 21.77
C ASP A 91 55.95 27.02 22.15
N ILE A 92 56.82 26.65 21.19
CA ILE A 92 58.27 26.66 21.40
C ILE A 92 58.74 28.05 21.82
N LYS A 93 58.26 29.13 21.17
CA LYS A 93 58.65 30.49 21.56
C LYS A 93 58.21 30.84 22.98
N ALA A 94 57.02 30.41 23.39
CA ALA A 94 56.53 30.61 24.75
C ALA A 94 57.40 29.88 25.78
N ASP A 95 57.75 28.62 25.53
CA ASP A 95 58.58 27.83 26.44
C ASP A 95 60.01 28.33 26.52
N LEU A 96 60.62 28.74 25.39
CA LEU A 96 61.95 29.34 25.40
C LEU A 96 61.97 30.68 26.14
N LYS A 97 60.88 31.46 26.07
CA LYS A 97 60.74 32.68 26.86
C LYS A 97 60.69 32.34 28.35
N THR A 98 59.88 31.36 28.74
CA THR A 98 59.78 30.88 30.13
C THR A 98 61.12 30.35 30.64
N ALA A 99 61.85 29.58 29.83
CA ALA A 99 63.19 29.08 30.15
C ALA A 99 64.20 30.23 30.34
N ALA A 100 64.12 31.26 29.49
CA ALA A 100 64.93 32.47 29.60
C ALA A 100 64.59 33.33 30.84
N GLU A 101 63.34 33.31 31.29
CA GLU A 101 62.87 34.05 32.47
C GLU A 101 63.27 33.36 33.78
N THR A 102 63.10 32.04 33.83
CA THR A 102 63.25 31.22 35.04
C THR A 102 64.63 30.61 35.20
N GLY A 103 65.40 30.47 34.12
CA GLY A 103 66.68 29.75 34.12
C GLY A 103 66.52 28.24 34.33
N VAL A 104 65.31 27.70 34.13
CA VAL A 104 64.98 26.29 34.27
C VAL A 104 64.57 25.73 32.91
N VAL A 105 64.98 24.49 32.61
CA VAL A 105 64.52 23.77 31.43
C VAL A 105 63.02 23.49 31.58
N VAL A 106 62.22 24.02 30.67
CA VAL A 106 60.79 23.70 30.54
C VAL A 106 60.66 22.36 29.81
N GLY A 107 60.07 21.35 30.46
CA GLY A 107 59.76 20.06 29.85
C GLY A 107 58.52 20.15 28.96
N VAL A 108 58.54 19.49 27.80
CA VAL A 108 57.42 19.58 26.85
C VAL A 108 56.26 18.72 27.35
N THR A 109 55.19 19.35 27.82
CA THR A 109 53.87 18.70 27.88
C THR A 109 53.27 18.79 26.50
N VAL A 110 53.54 17.82 25.63
CA VAL A 110 52.77 17.67 24.38
C VAL A 110 51.36 17.27 24.81
N PRO A 111 50.31 18.08 24.56
CA PRO A 111 48.95 17.66 24.84
C PRO A 111 48.67 16.37 24.06
N PRO A 112 47.99 15.37 24.64
CA PRO A 112 47.58 14.19 23.89
C PRO A 112 46.73 14.66 22.70
N ILE A 113 47.20 14.34 21.51
CA ILE A 113 46.52 14.66 20.27
C ILE A 113 45.34 13.73 20.17
N VAL A 114 44.14 14.30 20.22
CA VAL A 114 42.92 13.52 20.08
C VAL A 114 42.56 13.45 18.60
N THR A 115 42.94 12.35 17.94
CA THR A 115 42.55 12.10 16.54
C THR A 115 41.03 11.88 16.47
N VAL A 116 40.35 12.63 15.61
CA VAL A 116 38.93 12.44 15.36
C VAL A 116 38.73 11.17 14.54
N THR A 117 37.85 10.26 14.97
CA THR A 117 37.52 9.04 14.22
C THR A 117 36.02 8.99 13.91
N LEU A 118 35.66 8.32 12.81
CA LEU A 118 34.30 8.07 12.38
C LEU A 118 34.17 6.60 11.97
N THR A 119 33.37 5.83 12.70
CA THR A 119 33.17 4.39 12.45
C THR A 119 31.68 4.07 12.39
N GLY A 120 31.22 3.52 11.26
CA GLY A 120 29.88 2.93 11.16
C GLY A 120 29.90 1.49 11.66
N ASP A 121 28.81 1.06 12.31
CA ASP A 121 28.59 -0.33 12.73
C ASP A 121 28.32 -1.29 11.56
N ALA A 122 27.87 -0.76 10.42
CA ALA A 122 27.84 -1.45 9.13
C ALA A 122 28.39 -0.56 8.00
N SER A 123 28.64 -1.20 6.85
CA SER A 123 29.15 -0.53 5.62
C SER A 123 28.11 -0.44 4.50
N SER A 124 26.92 -0.98 4.75
CA SER A 124 25.78 -0.96 3.85
C SER A 124 24.48 -0.89 4.63
N ILE A 125 23.43 -0.33 4.03
CA ILE A 125 22.05 -0.35 4.50
C ILE A 125 21.11 -0.66 3.35
N THR A 126 19.99 -1.31 3.65
CA THR A 126 18.94 -1.59 2.67
C THR A 126 17.83 -0.55 2.80
N GLU A 127 17.29 -0.08 1.68
CA GLU A 127 16.18 0.87 1.70
C GLU A 127 15.00 0.38 2.53
N GLY A 128 14.42 1.28 3.32
CA GLY A 128 13.32 0.93 4.24
C GLY A 128 13.69 -0.02 5.39
N GLN A 129 14.92 -0.54 5.42
CA GLN A 129 15.36 -1.57 6.36
C GLN A 129 16.58 -1.12 7.18
N GLY A 130 16.29 -0.52 8.34
CA GLY A 130 17.29 -0.25 9.38
C GLY A 130 18.06 1.07 9.22
N ASN A 131 19.20 1.15 9.90
CA ASN A 131 20.10 2.30 9.89
C ASN A 131 21.55 1.86 10.14
N VAL A 132 22.52 2.69 9.75
CA VAL A 132 23.90 2.59 10.23
C VAL A 132 24.08 3.60 11.35
N VAL A 133 24.59 3.13 12.48
CA VAL A 133 24.98 3.97 13.61
C VAL A 133 26.45 4.31 13.48
N TYR A 134 26.75 5.60 13.30
CA TYR A 134 28.10 6.11 13.29
C TYR A 134 28.52 6.51 14.70
N THR A 135 29.66 5.98 15.15
CA THR A 135 30.35 6.41 16.36
C THR A 135 31.48 7.37 16.00
N VAL A 136 31.49 8.53 16.65
CA VAL A 136 32.53 9.54 16.54
C VAL A 136 33.31 9.59 17.84
N SER A 137 34.64 9.51 17.75
CA SER A 137 35.54 9.79 18.88
C SER A 137 36.39 11.03 18.60
N GLY A 138 36.62 11.88 19.59
CA GLY A 138 37.36 13.14 19.43
C GLY A 138 37.58 13.84 20.77
N GLU A 139 37.95 15.11 20.76
CA GLU A 139 38.06 15.90 22.00
C GLU A 139 36.68 16.10 22.65
N ALA A 140 36.61 15.94 23.97
CA ALA A 140 35.38 16.05 24.75
C ALA A 140 34.67 17.39 24.55
N ASN A 141 33.33 17.37 24.52
CA ASN A 141 32.48 18.55 24.34
C ASN A 141 32.63 19.30 23.01
N GLN A 142 33.37 18.77 22.03
CA GLN A 142 33.44 19.37 20.70
C GLN A 142 32.18 19.09 19.89
N THR A 143 31.78 20.10 19.11
CA THR A 143 30.65 20.01 18.18
C THR A 143 31.13 19.87 16.75
N TYR A 144 30.55 18.90 16.04
CA TYR A 144 30.78 18.62 14.64
C TYR A 144 29.47 18.72 13.86
N THR A 145 29.56 19.05 12.58
CA THR A 145 28.46 18.87 11.64
C THR A 145 28.75 17.61 10.84
N TRP A 146 27.78 16.73 10.67
CA TRP A 146 27.91 15.62 9.72
C TRP A 146 27.00 15.86 8.53
N LYS A 147 27.45 15.40 7.36
CA LYS A 147 26.63 15.39 6.15
C LYS A 147 26.94 14.20 5.27
N VAL A 148 25.96 13.80 4.51
CA VAL A 148 26.10 12.89 3.38
C VAL A 148 26.39 13.74 2.14
N ASP A 149 26.99 13.15 1.10
CA ASP A 149 27.20 13.88 -0.14
C ASP A 149 25.88 14.38 -0.76
N ASP A 150 25.99 15.45 -1.55
CA ASP A 150 24.83 16.21 -1.98
C ASP A 150 24.00 15.47 -3.06
N ASN A 151 24.54 14.40 -3.67
CA ASN A 151 23.87 13.65 -4.74
C ASN A 151 22.86 12.64 -4.20
N HIS A 152 23.03 12.14 -2.97
CA HIS A 152 22.20 11.07 -2.39
C HIS A 152 21.29 11.57 -1.26
N THR A 153 20.94 12.86 -1.29
CA THR A 153 20.13 13.48 -0.22
C THR A 153 18.66 13.07 -0.28
N ASN A 154 18.18 12.63 -1.45
CA ASN A 154 16.80 12.19 -1.64
C ASN A 154 16.56 10.74 -1.21
N ASP A 155 17.63 9.95 -1.13
CA ASP A 155 17.64 8.49 -0.89
C ASP A 155 17.87 8.19 0.60
N LEU A 156 17.98 9.24 1.43
CA LEU A 156 18.18 9.15 2.86
C LEU A 156 17.08 9.87 3.64
N VAL A 157 16.73 9.32 4.80
CA VAL A 157 15.75 9.92 5.71
C VAL A 157 16.29 11.21 6.34
N ILE A 158 17.58 11.21 6.68
CA ILE A 158 18.31 12.36 7.21
C ILE A 158 19.70 12.37 6.59
N ALA A 159 20.03 13.42 5.84
CA ALA A 159 21.30 13.53 5.12
C ALA A 159 22.32 14.48 5.80
N ALA A 160 21.94 15.18 6.87
CA ALA A 160 22.86 16.04 7.63
C ALA A 160 22.38 16.29 9.06
N GLY A 161 23.31 16.65 9.95
CA GLY A 161 22.99 16.99 11.33
C GLY A 161 24.17 17.54 12.12
N VAL A 162 23.94 17.82 13.39
CA VAL A 162 24.95 18.33 14.34
C VAL A 162 25.13 17.30 15.45
N LEU A 163 26.38 17.02 15.82
CA LEU A 163 26.77 16.11 16.88
C LEU A 163 27.68 16.84 17.87
N THR A 164 27.36 16.80 19.16
CA THR A 164 28.28 17.23 20.23
C THR A 164 28.78 16.00 20.98
N LEU A 165 30.09 15.87 21.12
CA LEU A 165 30.71 14.76 21.84
C LEU A 165 30.53 14.91 23.34
N ASP A 166 30.39 13.80 24.05
CA ASP A 166 30.25 13.77 25.50
C ASP A 166 31.56 14.13 26.23
N ASN A 167 31.54 14.04 27.55
CA ASN A 167 32.71 14.31 28.40
C ASN A 167 33.86 13.30 28.21
N ASN A 168 33.62 12.19 27.53
CA ASN A 168 34.63 11.20 27.17
C ASN A 168 35.12 11.38 25.72
N GLY A 169 34.60 12.37 24.99
CA GLY A 169 34.92 12.58 23.59
C GLY A 169 34.23 11.59 22.67
N SER A 170 33.04 11.09 23.02
CA SER A 170 32.28 10.14 22.22
C SER A 170 30.88 10.67 21.87
N GLY A 171 30.38 10.35 20.68
CA GLY A 171 29.03 10.68 20.24
C GLY A 171 28.56 9.76 19.13
N THR A 172 27.24 9.64 18.94
CA THR A 172 26.67 8.82 17.87
C THR A 172 25.60 9.56 17.08
N PHE A 173 25.44 9.19 15.81
CA PHE A 173 24.32 9.58 14.96
C PHE A 173 23.97 8.42 14.02
N SER A 174 22.77 8.46 13.43
CA SER A 174 22.30 7.41 12.53
C SER A 174 22.00 7.96 11.15
N VAL A 175 22.31 7.16 10.13
CA VAL A 175 21.91 7.38 8.74
C VAL A 175 21.02 6.21 8.33
N ALA A 176 19.86 6.51 7.74
CA ALA A 176 18.90 5.51 7.28
C ALA A 176 18.56 5.80 5.81
N ALA A 177 18.49 4.73 5.01
CA ALA A 177 18.04 4.78 3.63
C ALA A 177 16.53 4.96 3.60
N LYS A 178 16.06 5.87 2.77
CA LYS A 178 14.65 6.18 2.61
C LYS A 178 14.08 5.18 1.60
N GLN A 179 12.98 4.54 1.97
CA GLN A 179 12.22 3.75 1.01
C GLN A 179 11.52 4.66 0.02
N ASP A 180 11.85 4.55 -1.27
CA ASP A 180 11.18 5.33 -2.32
C ASP A 180 10.39 4.47 -3.33
N ASN A 181 10.59 3.15 -3.33
CA ASN A 181 9.94 2.14 -4.17
C ASN A 181 10.28 2.25 -5.67
N SER A 182 11.44 2.79 -6.01
CA SER A 182 11.99 2.76 -7.36
C SER A 182 13.10 1.72 -7.41
N ALA A 183 13.02 0.76 -8.33
CA ALA A 183 14.10 -0.22 -8.48
C ALA A 183 15.34 0.45 -9.08
N GLU A 184 16.44 0.48 -8.33
CA GLU A 184 17.66 1.16 -8.72
C GLU A 184 18.91 0.27 -8.65
N SER A 185 20.03 0.77 -9.18
CA SER A 185 21.32 0.08 -9.05
C SER A 185 21.93 0.40 -7.70
N VAL A 186 22.77 -0.50 -7.17
CA VAL A 186 23.50 -0.27 -5.91
C VAL A 186 24.25 1.07 -5.93
N GLU A 187 24.03 1.89 -4.92
CA GLU A 187 24.62 3.21 -4.79
C GLU A 187 25.68 3.25 -3.68
N VAL A 188 26.66 4.16 -3.83
CA VAL A 188 27.70 4.38 -2.82
C VAL A 188 27.81 5.85 -2.50
N THR A 189 27.54 6.19 -1.25
CA THR A 189 27.57 7.55 -0.72
C THR A 189 28.69 7.74 0.30
N THR A 190 29.05 9.00 0.59
CA THR A 190 30.07 9.36 1.59
C THR A 190 29.47 10.14 2.76
N VAL A 191 29.62 9.62 3.97
CA VAL A 191 29.33 10.32 5.23
C VAL A 191 30.57 11.06 5.68
N SER A 192 30.47 12.38 5.80
CA SER A 192 31.56 13.28 6.18
C SER A 192 31.28 13.96 7.51
N LEU A 193 32.31 14.08 8.34
CA LEU A 193 32.30 14.85 9.59
C LEU A 193 33.12 16.13 9.39
N LEU A 194 32.52 17.27 9.73
CA LEU A 194 33.07 18.61 9.53
C LEU A 194 33.25 19.30 10.89
N ASN A 195 34.36 20.01 11.06
CA ASN A 195 34.57 20.86 12.23
C ASN A 195 33.79 22.18 12.12
N SER A 196 33.91 23.05 13.14
CA SER A 196 33.25 24.36 13.20
C SER A 196 33.65 25.33 12.08
N SER A 197 34.76 25.07 11.38
CA SER A 197 35.21 25.85 10.21
C SER A 197 34.71 25.27 8.88
N GLY A 198 33.90 24.22 8.91
CA GLY A 198 33.39 23.54 7.72
C GLY A 198 34.41 22.66 7.00
N VAL A 199 35.53 22.31 7.66
CA VAL A 199 36.56 21.44 7.09
C VAL A 199 36.24 20.00 7.45
N VAL A 200 36.29 19.09 6.46
CA VAL A 200 36.14 17.64 6.69
C VAL A 200 37.32 17.13 7.52
N VAL A 201 37.01 16.51 8.65
CA VAL A 201 37.99 15.94 9.60
C VAL A 201 37.96 14.41 9.63
N ALA A 202 36.87 13.79 9.16
CA ALA A 202 36.76 12.35 8.98
C ALA A 202 35.69 12.04 7.92
N SER A 203 35.80 10.90 7.23
CA SER A 203 34.77 10.43 6.30
C SER A 203 34.70 8.91 6.23
N LYS A 204 33.54 8.38 5.82
CA LYS A 204 33.29 6.95 5.63
C LYS A 204 32.34 6.73 4.46
N THR A 205 32.58 5.70 3.66
CA THR A 205 31.65 5.27 2.61
C THR A 205 30.51 4.44 3.21
N LEU A 206 29.33 4.56 2.60
CA LEU A 206 28.14 3.79 2.90
C LEU A 206 27.53 3.29 1.59
N THR A 207 27.22 2.01 1.52
CA THR A 207 26.54 1.42 0.35
C THR A 207 25.02 1.41 0.60
N LEU A 208 24.23 1.94 -0.32
CA LEU A 208 22.78 1.84 -0.28
C LEU A 208 22.36 0.65 -1.17
N LEU A 209 21.60 -0.27 -0.60
CA LEU A 209 21.12 -1.48 -1.26
C LEU A 209 19.61 -1.36 -1.47
N GLU A 210 19.17 -1.72 -2.67
CA GLU A 210 17.75 -1.90 -2.99
C GLU A 210 17.08 -2.88 -2.02
N ASP A 211 15.79 -2.66 -1.71
CA ASP A 211 14.99 -3.63 -0.95
C ASP A 211 14.67 -4.86 -1.83
N PRO A 212 15.23 -6.06 -1.55
CA PRO A 212 14.94 -7.26 -2.32
C PRO A 212 13.47 -7.73 -2.19
N ALA A 213 12.67 -7.09 -1.34
CA ALA A 213 11.24 -7.34 -1.19
C ALA A 213 10.35 -6.51 -2.13
N LEU A 214 10.91 -5.72 -3.06
CA LEU A 214 10.13 -5.00 -4.06
C LEU A 214 9.84 -5.84 -5.30
N GLY A 215 8.59 -5.77 -5.75
CA GLY A 215 8.13 -6.42 -6.99
C GLY A 215 8.69 -5.73 -8.23
N GLN A 216 9.11 -6.52 -9.21
CA GLN A 216 9.63 -6.09 -10.50
C GLN A 216 8.50 -5.95 -11.53
N THR A 217 8.69 -5.06 -12.51
CA THR A 217 7.81 -4.97 -13.68
C THR A 217 8.57 -5.28 -14.97
N PHE A 218 8.12 -6.30 -15.70
CA PHE A 218 8.65 -6.72 -16.99
C PHE A 218 7.69 -6.35 -18.12
N SER A 219 8.25 -5.96 -19.27
CA SER A 219 7.50 -5.82 -20.52
C SER A 219 8.15 -6.70 -21.57
N LEU A 220 7.37 -7.64 -22.10
CA LEU A 220 7.85 -8.53 -23.15
C LEU A 220 8.05 -7.76 -24.46
N ASN A 221 8.91 -8.29 -25.33
CA ASN A 221 9.15 -7.77 -26.67
C ASN A 221 8.86 -8.84 -27.73
N THR A 222 9.05 -8.52 -29.01
CA THR A 222 8.72 -9.45 -30.11
C THR A 222 9.75 -10.57 -30.31
N SER A 223 10.87 -10.54 -29.57
CA SER A 223 11.88 -11.59 -29.57
C SER A 223 11.60 -12.59 -28.46
N ALA A 224 12.30 -13.73 -28.45
CA ALA A 224 12.19 -14.69 -27.37
C ALA A 224 12.66 -14.07 -26.03
N ASP A 225 11.79 -14.09 -25.05
CA ASP A 225 12.02 -13.59 -23.70
C ASP A 225 12.22 -14.76 -22.70
N ASN A 226 13.13 -14.57 -21.75
CA ASN A 226 13.36 -15.50 -20.64
C ASN A 226 13.31 -14.74 -19.32
N ILE A 227 12.09 -14.59 -18.78
CA ILE A 227 11.81 -13.80 -17.59
C ILE A 227 11.85 -14.70 -16.36
N VAL A 228 12.59 -14.27 -15.35
CA VAL A 228 12.60 -14.88 -14.00
C VAL A 228 12.40 -13.76 -12.99
N GLY A 229 11.27 -13.81 -12.30
CA GLY A 229 10.92 -12.90 -11.23
C GLY A 229 11.65 -13.16 -9.91
N GLY A 230 11.45 -12.25 -8.97
CA GLY A 230 12.10 -12.19 -7.67
C GLY A 230 11.35 -12.96 -6.58
N SER A 231 11.45 -12.48 -5.34
CA SER A 231 10.73 -13.02 -4.17
C SER A 231 9.53 -12.20 -3.74
N ALA A 232 9.24 -11.12 -4.47
CA ALA A 232 8.15 -10.20 -4.24
C ALA A 232 7.09 -10.35 -5.33
N ASN A 233 6.01 -9.57 -5.28
CA ASN A 233 4.92 -9.67 -6.26
C ASN A 233 5.28 -8.96 -7.56
N ASP A 234 5.62 -9.71 -8.59
CA ASP A 234 6.04 -9.19 -9.88
C ASP A 234 4.88 -8.99 -10.86
N VAL A 235 5.10 -8.11 -11.85
CA VAL A 235 4.14 -7.81 -12.92
C VAL A 235 4.80 -8.00 -14.28
N ILE A 236 4.19 -8.81 -15.14
CA ILE A 236 4.64 -9.04 -16.51
C ILE A 236 3.57 -8.50 -17.46
N ASN A 237 3.96 -7.70 -18.46
CA ASN A 237 3.06 -7.13 -19.45
C ASN A 237 3.33 -7.69 -20.85
N ALA A 238 2.25 -8.13 -21.50
CA ALA A 238 2.28 -8.83 -22.78
C ALA A 238 1.18 -8.36 -23.75
N LEU A 239 1.47 -8.49 -25.04
CA LEU A 239 0.56 -8.33 -26.16
C LEU A 239 0.43 -9.65 -26.92
N SER A 240 -0.80 -10.13 -27.11
CA SER A 240 -1.13 -11.38 -27.81
C SER A 240 -2.36 -11.16 -28.69
N GLN A 241 -2.18 -10.66 -29.93
CA GLN A 241 -3.27 -10.03 -30.67
C GLN A 241 -4.25 -11.01 -31.31
N ALA A 242 -3.76 -12.04 -32.01
CA ALA A 242 -4.58 -12.93 -32.83
C ALA A 242 -4.24 -14.40 -32.60
N THR A 243 -5.12 -15.31 -33.02
CA THR A 243 -4.97 -16.76 -32.85
C THR A 243 -3.62 -17.32 -33.32
N VAL A 244 -3.11 -16.85 -34.46
CA VAL A 244 -1.74 -17.13 -34.89
C VAL A 244 -0.91 -15.90 -34.53
N ALA A 245 0.17 -16.13 -33.79
CA ALA A 245 1.05 -15.05 -33.35
C ALA A 245 1.50 -14.19 -34.55
N THR A 246 1.26 -12.89 -34.44
CA THR A 246 1.67 -11.90 -35.43
C THR A 246 3.10 -11.45 -35.14
N GLY A 247 3.79 -10.85 -36.11
CA GLY A 247 5.11 -10.25 -35.88
C GLY A 247 5.11 -9.06 -34.90
N THR A 248 3.95 -8.67 -34.41
CA THR A 248 3.72 -7.61 -33.42
C THR A 248 3.37 -8.14 -32.03
N ASP A 249 3.16 -9.45 -31.89
CA ASP A 249 2.90 -10.05 -30.58
C ASP A 249 4.20 -10.11 -29.78
N THR A 250 4.08 -9.86 -28.47
CA THR A 250 5.21 -9.92 -27.54
C THR A 250 5.16 -11.15 -26.66
N LEU A 251 4.05 -11.92 -26.69
CA LEU A 251 3.96 -13.22 -26.04
C LEU A 251 3.77 -14.26 -27.13
N THR A 252 4.68 -15.23 -27.15
CA THR A 252 4.85 -16.21 -28.21
C THR A 252 5.31 -17.54 -27.61
N ILE A 253 5.27 -18.59 -28.43
CA ILE A 253 5.77 -19.93 -28.04
C ILE A 253 7.27 -19.96 -27.67
N ALA A 254 8.05 -18.94 -28.04
CA ALA A 254 9.46 -18.88 -27.74
C ALA A 254 9.75 -18.40 -26.30
N ASP A 255 8.74 -17.87 -25.61
CA ASP A 255 8.93 -17.21 -24.32
C ASP A 255 8.86 -18.18 -23.16
N THR A 256 9.71 -17.93 -22.17
CA THR A 256 9.70 -18.62 -20.86
C THR A 256 9.53 -17.58 -19.77
N ILE A 257 8.46 -17.74 -18.97
CA ILE A 257 8.08 -16.82 -17.90
C ILE A 257 7.97 -17.60 -16.60
N ASN A 258 8.73 -17.16 -15.61
CA ASN A 258 8.66 -17.65 -14.25
C ASN A 258 8.50 -16.44 -13.33
N GLY A 259 7.37 -16.28 -12.63
CA GLY A 259 7.17 -15.15 -11.71
C GLY A 259 8.04 -15.20 -10.45
N GLY A 260 8.65 -16.34 -10.15
CA GLY A 260 9.50 -16.50 -8.98
C GLY A 260 8.70 -16.91 -7.74
N ALA A 261 8.97 -16.27 -6.61
CA ALA A 261 8.16 -16.41 -5.40
C ALA A 261 7.42 -15.10 -5.17
N GLY A 262 6.20 -15.18 -4.66
CA GLY A 262 5.35 -14.00 -4.53
C GLY A 262 3.93 -14.33 -4.96
N SER A 263 3.14 -13.30 -5.24
CA SER A 263 1.86 -13.40 -5.94
C SER A 263 1.99 -12.60 -7.23
N ASP A 264 2.38 -13.30 -8.28
CA ASP A 264 2.83 -12.69 -9.52
C ASP A 264 1.68 -12.53 -10.51
N THR A 265 1.73 -11.46 -11.31
CA THR A 265 0.66 -11.07 -12.23
C THR A 265 1.16 -11.00 -13.67
N LEU A 266 0.48 -11.69 -14.58
CA LEU A 266 0.66 -11.53 -16.02
C LEU A 266 -0.53 -10.78 -16.63
N ASN A 267 -0.26 -9.61 -17.20
CA ASN A 267 -1.22 -8.80 -17.93
C ASN A 267 -1.10 -9.08 -19.43
N ILE A 268 -2.19 -9.49 -20.06
CA ILE A 268 -2.25 -9.79 -21.49
C ILE A 268 -3.28 -8.89 -22.16
N THR A 269 -2.86 -8.09 -23.13
CA THR A 269 -3.77 -7.34 -24.01
C THR A 269 -3.93 -8.06 -25.34
N THR A 270 -5.17 -8.10 -25.84
CA THR A 270 -5.53 -8.69 -27.13
C THR A 270 -6.45 -7.73 -27.88
N ASN A 271 -6.42 -7.72 -29.22
CA ASN A 271 -7.24 -6.80 -30.03
C ASN A 271 -7.91 -7.48 -31.24
N ALA A 272 -7.74 -8.79 -31.41
CA ALA A 272 -8.41 -9.63 -32.38
C ALA A 272 -8.81 -10.96 -31.73
N ASP A 273 -9.50 -11.83 -32.47
CA ASP A 273 -9.85 -13.16 -31.99
C ASP A 273 -8.60 -13.99 -31.70
N ASN A 274 -8.52 -14.50 -30.47
CA ASN A 274 -7.40 -15.26 -29.97
C ASN A 274 -7.89 -16.50 -29.23
N THR A 275 -7.64 -17.68 -29.80
CA THR A 275 -8.03 -18.97 -29.18
C THR A 275 -7.06 -19.48 -28.13
N ASP A 276 -5.89 -18.85 -27.98
CA ASP A 276 -4.92 -19.13 -26.92
C ASP A 276 -4.06 -17.88 -26.67
N VAL A 277 -4.43 -17.09 -25.65
CA VAL A 277 -3.74 -15.85 -25.30
C VAL A 277 -2.29 -16.05 -24.81
N THR A 278 -1.86 -17.29 -24.60
CA THR A 278 -0.47 -17.60 -24.23
C THR A 278 0.40 -17.96 -25.42
N HIS A 279 -0.21 -18.27 -26.57
CA HIS A 279 0.47 -18.81 -27.76
C HIS A 279 1.40 -20.00 -27.47
N GLY A 280 1.11 -20.77 -26.42
CA GLY A 280 1.94 -21.90 -25.99
C GLY A 280 3.25 -21.53 -25.28
N ALA A 281 3.41 -20.29 -24.81
CA ALA A 281 4.54 -19.90 -23.95
C ALA A 281 4.64 -20.80 -22.69
N ILE A 282 5.86 -20.98 -22.18
CA ILE A 282 6.07 -21.72 -20.93
C ILE A 282 5.89 -20.74 -19.76
N ILE A 283 4.82 -20.90 -18.98
CA ILE A 283 4.47 -20.00 -17.87
C ILE A 283 4.40 -20.80 -16.57
N THR A 284 5.15 -20.35 -15.56
CA THR A 284 5.22 -20.96 -14.22
C THR A 284 5.22 -19.89 -13.13
N ASN A 285 4.77 -20.23 -11.92
CA ASN A 285 4.71 -19.32 -10.76
C ASN A 285 4.07 -17.97 -11.12
N ILE A 286 2.89 -18.03 -11.73
CA ILE A 286 2.04 -16.86 -11.97
C ILE A 286 0.70 -17.18 -11.33
N GLU A 287 0.31 -16.40 -10.33
CA GLU A 287 -0.90 -16.66 -9.55
C GLU A 287 -2.10 -15.91 -10.12
N THR A 288 -1.88 -14.79 -10.83
CA THR A 288 -2.94 -13.96 -11.42
C THR A 288 -2.69 -13.68 -12.89
N ILE A 289 -3.73 -13.83 -13.71
CA ILE A 289 -3.73 -13.37 -15.10
C ILE A 289 -4.85 -12.36 -15.34
N ASN A 290 -4.48 -11.21 -15.91
CA ASN A 290 -5.44 -10.20 -16.36
C ASN A 290 -5.49 -10.19 -17.89
N ILE A 291 -6.66 -10.43 -18.47
CA ILE A 291 -6.88 -10.42 -19.91
C ILE A 291 -7.69 -9.19 -20.29
N ARG A 292 -7.08 -8.27 -21.04
CA ARG A 292 -7.78 -7.15 -21.66
C ARG A 292 -8.08 -7.46 -23.12
N ALA A 293 -9.28 -7.98 -23.38
CA ALA A 293 -9.84 -8.11 -24.72
C ALA A 293 -10.35 -6.74 -25.21
N ALA A 294 -9.53 -6.01 -25.95
CA ALA A 294 -9.75 -4.58 -26.18
C ALA A 294 -10.86 -4.26 -27.20
N THR A 295 -11.17 -5.18 -28.11
CA THR A 295 -12.06 -4.92 -29.25
C THR A 295 -13.44 -5.54 -29.07
N VAL A 296 -14.50 -4.77 -29.31
CA VAL A 296 -15.88 -5.29 -29.29
C VAL A 296 -16.03 -6.40 -30.34
N GLY A 297 -16.70 -7.48 -29.95
CA GLY A 297 -17.01 -8.58 -30.87
C GLY A 297 -15.87 -9.57 -31.11
N THR A 298 -14.72 -9.39 -30.47
CA THR A 298 -13.63 -10.38 -30.47
C THR A 298 -13.67 -11.24 -29.21
N THR A 299 -13.09 -12.44 -29.28
CA THR A 299 -12.97 -13.35 -28.14
C THR A 299 -11.51 -13.72 -27.86
N SER A 300 -11.12 -13.68 -26.59
CA SER A 300 -9.78 -14.05 -26.13
C SER A 300 -9.86 -15.22 -25.16
N THR A 301 -9.16 -16.31 -25.46
CA THR A 301 -9.32 -17.59 -24.77
C THR A 301 -8.05 -18.00 -24.02
N LEU A 302 -8.20 -18.45 -22.78
CA LEU A 302 -7.13 -19.02 -21.95
C LEU A 302 -7.51 -20.43 -21.49
N ASN A 303 -6.59 -21.38 -21.66
CA ASN A 303 -6.66 -22.65 -20.95
C ASN A 303 -5.80 -22.59 -19.68
N ALA A 304 -6.44 -22.42 -18.52
CA ALA A 304 -5.76 -22.30 -17.24
C ALA A 304 -4.98 -23.55 -16.82
N THR A 305 -5.28 -24.73 -17.37
CA THR A 305 -4.51 -25.96 -17.07
C THR A 305 -3.06 -25.90 -17.57
N ALA A 306 -2.76 -25.00 -18.52
CA ALA A 306 -1.41 -24.79 -19.02
C ALA A 306 -0.51 -24.04 -18.02
N ILE A 307 -1.07 -23.46 -16.95
CA ILE A 307 -0.37 -22.58 -16.03
C ILE A 307 -0.58 -23.09 -14.59
N PRO A 308 0.27 -24.00 -14.11
CA PRO A 308 0.19 -24.51 -12.74
C PRO A 308 0.34 -23.38 -11.71
N GLY A 309 -0.46 -23.43 -10.65
CA GLY A 309 -0.43 -22.43 -9.57
C GLY A 309 -1.37 -21.25 -9.76
N LEU A 310 -2.02 -21.11 -10.92
CA LEU A 310 -2.95 -20.02 -11.18
C LEU A 310 -4.14 -20.03 -10.21
N THR A 311 -4.34 -18.91 -9.51
CA THR A 311 -5.39 -18.71 -8.49
C THR A 311 -6.47 -17.71 -8.93
N ALA A 312 -6.18 -16.86 -9.90
CA ALA A 312 -7.15 -15.89 -10.42
C ALA A 312 -6.95 -15.62 -11.91
N VAL A 313 -8.06 -15.52 -12.64
CA VAL A 313 -8.08 -14.98 -14.00
C VAL A 313 -9.13 -13.88 -14.07
N ASN A 314 -8.77 -12.72 -14.62
CA ASN A 314 -9.67 -11.57 -14.69
C ASN A 314 -9.86 -11.09 -16.13
N ALA A 315 -11.11 -10.90 -16.54
CA ALA A 315 -11.45 -10.08 -17.71
C ALA A 315 -11.30 -8.60 -17.31
N ASN A 316 -10.23 -7.96 -17.79
CA ASN A 316 -9.77 -6.66 -17.29
C ASN A 316 -10.07 -5.51 -18.26
N ALA A 317 -11.09 -4.72 -17.95
CA ALA A 317 -11.46 -3.46 -18.63
C ALA A 317 -11.41 -3.54 -20.18
N GLY A 318 -11.95 -4.64 -20.72
CA GLY A 318 -11.99 -4.96 -22.14
C GLY A 318 -13.43 -5.09 -22.65
N ALA A 319 -13.68 -4.60 -23.87
CA ALA A 319 -14.99 -4.66 -24.52
C ALA A 319 -15.23 -5.96 -25.31
N GLY A 320 -14.17 -6.74 -25.55
CA GLY A 320 -14.22 -8.08 -26.12
C GLY A 320 -14.52 -9.15 -25.07
N ALA A 321 -14.95 -10.31 -25.53
CA ALA A 321 -15.24 -11.44 -24.67
C ALA A 321 -13.95 -12.12 -24.20
N VAL A 322 -14.00 -12.70 -22.99
CA VAL A 322 -12.93 -13.53 -22.43
C VAL A 322 -13.48 -14.92 -22.17
N THR A 323 -12.79 -15.96 -22.61
CA THR A 323 -13.13 -17.36 -22.34
C THR A 323 -12.01 -18.02 -21.55
N VAL A 324 -12.32 -18.65 -20.44
CA VAL A 324 -11.34 -19.35 -19.59
C VAL A 324 -11.79 -20.80 -19.40
N THR A 325 -10.91 -21.77 -19.66
CA THR A 325 -11.22 -23.18 -19.40
C THR A 325 -10.25 -23.78 -18.41
N GLY A 326 -10.71 -24.76 -17.65
CA GLY A 326 -9.85 -25.58 -16.80
C GLY A 326 -9.29 -24.85 -15.59
N LEU A 327 -10.03 -23.89 -15.03
CA LEU A 327 -9.69 -23.26 -13.75
C LEU A 327 -9.58 -24.31 -12.63
N ALA A 328 -8.54 -24.20 -11.81
CA ALA A 328 -8.36 -25.09 -10.66
C ALA A 328 -9.43 -24.84 -9.59
N SER A 329 -9.71 -25.87 -8.78
CA SER A 329 -10.63 -25.72 -7.65
C SER A 329 -10.10 -24.65 -6.67
N GLY A 330 -10.97 -23.74 -6.24
CA GLY A 330 -10.59 -22.62 -5.38
C GLY A 330 -10.00 -21.40 -6.11
N ALA A 331 -9.68 -21.52 -7.40
CA ALA A 331 -9.34 -20.36 -8.22
C ALA A 331 -10.58 -19.49 -8.47
N SER A 332 -10.38 -18.20 -8.72
CA SER A 332 -11.46 -17.24 -9.01
C SER A 332 -11.46 -16.79 -10.47
N ILE A 333 -12.67 -16.47 -10.96
CA ILE A 333 -12.87 -15.72 -12.21
C ILE A 333 -13.28 -14.30 -11.86
N GLY A 334 -12.65 -13.31 -12.48
CA GLY A 334 -12.92 -11.90 -12.25
C GLY A 334 -13.44 -11.15 -13.47
N VAL A 335 -14.25 -10.12 -13.22
CA VAL A 335 -14.58 -9.07 -14.18
C VAL A 335 -14.23 -7.73 -13.54
N ILE A 336 -13.26 -7.04 -14.13
CA ILE A 336 -12.76 -5.76 -13.64
C ILE A 336 -13.18 -4.69 -14.64
N GLY A 337 -13.93 -3.71 -14.16
CA GLY A 337 -14.34 -2.53 -14.93
C GLY A 337 -13.45 -1.32 -14.68
N ASN A 338 -13.88 -0.20 -15.25
CA ASN A 338 -13.32 1.12 -14.98
C ASN A 338 -14.38 2.23 -14.97
N GLY A 339 -15.66 1.88 -14.89
CA GLY A 339 -16.80 2.80 -14.92
C GLY A 339 -17.06 3.45 -16.29
N VAL A 340 -16.34 3.07 -17.34
CA VAL A 340 -16.44 3.70 -18.67
C VAL A 340 -16.67 2.67 -19.78
N VAL A 341 -15.86 1.61 -19.82
CA VAL A 341 -15.95 0.56 -20.85
C VAL A 341 -17.08 -0.39 -20.49
N VAL A 342 -17.95 -0.70 -21.45
CA VAL A 342 -18.88 -1.82 -21.33
C VAL A 342 -18.07 -3.11 -21.49
N ASN A 343 -17.95 -3.88 -20.41
CA ASN A 343 -17.22 -5.13 -20.37
C ASN A 343 -17.86 -6.15 -21.35
N GLY A 344 -17.02 -6.91 -22.05
CA GLY A 344 -17.48 -8.05 -22.84
C GLY A 344 -17.94 -9.23 -21.97
N THR A 345 -18.54 -10.23 -22.61
CA THR A 345 -18.94 -11.48 -21.92
C THR A 345 -17.72 -12.24 -21.40
N THR A 346 -17.81 -12.69 -20.15
CA THR A 346 -16.82 -13.58 -19.54
C THR A 346 -17.39 -14.98 -19.45
N THR A 347 -16.84 -15.91 -20.23
CA THR A 347 -17.16 -17.34 -20.14
C THR A 347 -16.05 -18.04 -19.38
N TYR A 348 -16.38 -18.94 -18.45
CA TYR A 348 -15.38 -19.70 -17.70
C TYR A 348 -15.78 -21.16 -17.53
N GLY A 349 -14.85 -22.01 -17.13
CA GLY A 349 -15.11 -23.39 -16.77
C GLY A 349 -14.01 -23.91 -15.85
N TYR A 350 -14.40 -24.61 -14.80
CA TYR A 350 -13.46 -25.27 -13.90
C TYR A 350 -13.01 -26.61 -14.49
N ALA A 351 -11.80 -27.05 -14.14
CA ALA A 351 -11.32 -28.38 -14.51
C ALA A 351 -12.23 -29.49 -13.93
N THR A 352 -12.74 -29.26 -12.71
CA THR A 352 -13.78 -30.07 -12.08
C THR A 352 -15.09 -29.28 -12.08
N ALA A 353 -16.05 -29.70 -12.88
CA ALA A 353 -17.35 -29.02 -13.05
C ALA A 353 -18.10 -28.73 -11.73
N SER A 354 -17.94 -29.59 -10.72
CA SER A 354 -18.60 -29.47 -9.42
C SER A 354 -17.85 -28.60 -8.41
N SER A 355 -16.69 -28.03 -8.76
CA SER A 355 -15.95 -27.13 -7.87
C SER A 355 -16.81 -25.92 -7.51
N ASP A 356 -16.71 -25.49 -6.26
CA ASP A 356 -17.32 -24.23 -5.82
C ASP A 356 -16.74 -23.07 -6.64
N GLN A 357 -17.61 -22.15 -7.02
CA GLN A 357 -17.25 -21.06 -7.93
C GLN A 357 -17.06 -19.76 -7.16
N ILE A 358 -16.00 -19.04 -7.48
CA ILE A 358 -15.69 -17.72 -6.91
C ILE A 358 -15.63 -16.71 -8.03
N ILE A 359 -16.57 -15.75 -8.02
CA ILE A 359 -16.71 -14.71 -9.02
C ILE A 359 -16.41 -13.36 -8.37
N ASN A 360 -15.43 -12.63 -8.89
CA ASN A 360 -15.04 -11.32 -8.37
C ASN A 360 -15.41 -10.23 -9.38
N ILE A 361 -16.27 -9.29 -9.00
CA ILE A 361 -16.71 -8.17 -9.84
C ILE A 361 -16.21 -6.88 -9.21
N SER A 362 -15.47 -6.05 -9.94
CA SER A 362 -14.86 -4.85 -9.35
C SER A 362 -14.66 -3.69 -10.31
N GLY A 363 -14.21 -2.55 -9.77
CA GLY A 363 -13.71 -1.41 -10.55
C GLY A 363 -14.77 -0.59 -11.30
N GLY A 364 -16.06 -0.81 -11.02
CA GLY A 364 -17.14 -0.15 -11.76
C GLY A 364 -17.41 -0.87 -13.08
N THR A 365 -17.56 -2.19 -13.00
CA THR A 365 -17.94 -3.05 -14.14
C THR A 365 -19.24 -2.58 -14.75
N LEU A 366 -19.32 -2.56 -16.09
CA LEU A 366 -20.52 -2.18 -16.84
C LEU A 366 -20.85 -3.26 -17.88
N GLY A 367 -21.92 -4.02 -17.66
CA GLY A 367 -22.41 -5.03 -18.59
C GLY A 367 -21.55 -6.30 -18.65
N GLY A 368 -21.70 -7.05 -19.74
CA GLY A 368 -21.11 -8.37 -19.92
C GLY A 368 -21.87 -9.46 -19.15
N ASN A 369 -22.17 -10.58 -19.82
CA ASN A 369 -22.64 -11.76 -19.11
C ASN A 369 -21.46 -12.48 -18.45
N ILE A 370 -21.73 -13.19 -17.36
CA ILE A 370 -20.78 -14.08 -16.71
C ILE A 370 -21.35 -15.49 -16.83
N THR A 371 -20.71 -16.35 -17.61
CA THR A 371 -21.28 -17.66 -18.00
C THR A 371 -20.34 -18.81 -17.69
N SER A 372 -20.80 -19.79 -16.93
CA SER A 372 -20.11 -21.06 -16.74
C SER A 372 -20.41 -22.02 -17.90
N SER A 373 -19.38 -22.42 -18.63
CA SER A 373 -19.46 -23.34 -19.77
C SER A 373 -19.71 -24.79 -19.38
N ASN A 374 -19.42 -25.18 -18.13
CA ASN A 374 -19.50 -26.55 -17.65
C ASN A 374 -19.94 -26.68 -16.19
N GLY A 375 -20.40 -25.60 -15.55
CA GLY A 375 -20.65 -25.57 -14.12
C GLY A 375 -21.75 -26.53 -13.66
N THR A 376 -21.47 -27.24 -12.57
CA THR A 376 -22.42 -28.04 -11.79
C THR A 376 -22.18 -27.85 -10.28
N ALA A 377 -21.74 -26.67 -9.87
CA ALA A 377 -21.30 -26.40 -8.50
C ALA A 377 -22.46 -26.48 -7.49
N GLY A 378 -22.13 -26.86 -6.26
CA GLY A 378 -23.06 -26.80 -5.14
C GLY A 378 -23.15 -25.39 -4.53
N SER A 379 -22.02 -24.67 -4.48
CA SER A 379 -21.91 -23.32 -3.93
C SER A 379 -21.29 -22.34 -4.94
N VAL A 380 -21.82 -21.13 -4.96
CA VAL A 380 -21.31 -20.01 -5.75
C VAL A 380 -21.15 -18.80 -4.83
N THR A 381 -19.99 -18.15 -4.89
CA THR A 381 -19.72 -16.89 -4.22
C THR A 381 -19.50 -15.79 -5.26
N VAL A 382 -20.22 -14.69 -5.12
CA VAL A 382 -20.08 -13.48 -5.92
C VAL A 382 -19.63 -12.34 -5.01
N ASN A 383 -18.49 -11.73 -5.31
CA ASN A 383 -17.98 -10.56 -4.61
C ASN A 383 -18.13 -9.32 -5.49
N SER A 384 -18.64 -8.21 -4.93
CA SER A 384 -18.70 -6.90 -5.59
C SER A 384 -17.92 -5.86 -4.79
N SER A 385 -16.94 -5.20 -5.42
CA SER A 385 -16.04 -4.24 -4.76
C SER A 385 -15.58 -3.06 -5.64
N GLY A 386 -14.88 -2.09 -5.01
CA GLY A 386 -14.22 -0.96 -5.67
C GLY A 386 -15.17 0.19 -6.03
N ALA A 387 -16.17 -0.05 -6.88
CA ALA A 387 -17.23 0.90 -7.24
C ALA A 387 -18.53 0.15 -7.56
N ASN A 388 -19.62 0.87 -7.86
CA ASN A 388 -20.89 0.22 -8.22
C ASN A 388 -20.71 -0.57 -9.53
N ASN A 389 -21.06 -1.85 -9.47
CA ASN A 389 -20.89 -2.79 -10.57
C ASN A 389 -22.25 -3.16 -11.16
N THR A 390 -22.34 -3.19 -12.47
CA THR A 390 -23.47 -3.73 -13.22
C THR A 390 -22.95 -4.79 -14.17
N VAL A 391 -23.54 -5.98 -14.12
CA VAL A 391 -23.29 -7.05 -15.10
C VAL A 391 -24.62 -7.45 -15.75
N GLY A 392 -24.55 -8.23 -16.83
CA GLY A 392 -25.71 -8.84 -17.45
C GLY A 392 -26.23 -10.02 -16.62
N THR A 393 -26.40 -11.16 -17.28
CA THR A 393 -26.78 -12.40 -16.59
C THR A 393 -25.57 -13.07 -15.97
N ILE A 394 -25.68 -13.45 -14.70
CA ILE A 394 -24.83 -14.41 -14.01
C ILE A 394 -25.46 -15.79 -14.22
N ASP A 395 -24.81 -16.59 -15.06
CA ASP A 395 -25.14 -17.95 -15.45
C ASP A 395 -23.98 -18.84 -15.01
N VAL A 396 -24.20 -19.67 -14.00
CA VAL A 396 -23.17 -20.37 -13.23
C VAL A 396 -23.28 -21.89 -13.35
N ALA A 397 -24.31 -22.39 -14.04
CA ALA A 397 -24.45 -23.82 -14.26
C ALA A 397 -25.21 -24.15 -15.54
N THR A 398 -24.96 -25.33 -16.09
CA THR A 398 -25.68 -25.85 -17.27
C THR A 398 -27.06 -26.45 -16.92
N GLY A 399 -27.49 -26.31 -15.67
CA GLY A 399 -28.75 -26.83 -15.13
C GLY A 399 -28.95 -26.39 -13.67
N THR A 400 -29.92 -26.98 -12.97
CA THR A 400 -30.35 -26.54 -11.63
C THR A 400 -29.56 -27.17 -10.47
N SER A 401 -28.22 -27.12 -10.51
CA SER A 401 -27.38 -27.80 -9.50
C SER A 401 -27.04 -26.94 -8.28
N VAL A 402 -27.12 -25.61 -8.39
CA VAL A 402 -26.61 -24.72 -7.34
C VAL A 402 -27.53 -24.72 -6.13
N THR A 403 -26.97 -25.01 -4.96
CA THR A 403 -27.70 -25.07 -3.68
C THR A 403 -27.46 -23.85 -2.79
N SER A 404 -26.38 -23.11 -3.01
CA SER A 404 -26.07 -21.89 -2.26
C SER A 404 -25.49 -20.83 -3.18
N LEU A 405 -26.09 -19.63 -3.14
CA LEU A 405 -25.53 -18.41 -3.71
C LEU A 405 -25.21 -17.44 -2.57
N ASN A 406 -23.95 -17.03 -2.46
CA ASN A 406 -23.49 -16.04 -1.51
C ASN A 406 -23.05 -14.79 -2.28
N ILE A 407 -23.62 -13.63 -1.95
CA ILE A 407 -23.26 -12.34 -2.53
C ILE A 407 -22.65 -11.47 -1.43
N ASN A 408 -21.38 -11.10 -1.59
CA ASN A 408 -20.67 -10.16 -0.72
C ASN A 408 -20.46 -8.84 -1.47
N ALA A 409 -21.39 -7.90 -1.31
CA ALA A 409 -21.38 -6.60 -1.97
C ALA A 409 -20.84 -5.52 -1.03
N THR A 410 -19.53 -5.28 -1.08
CA THR A 410 -18.93 -4.11 -0.40
C THR A 410 -19.27 -2.81 -1.11
N THR A 411 -19.46 -2.87 -2.43
CA THR A 411 -20.03 -1.83 -3.28
C THR A 411 -21.20 -2.39 -4.09
N GLY A 412 -22.02 -1.50 -4.67
CA GLY A 412 -23.30 -1.92 -5.27
C GLY A 412 -23.14 -2.96 -6.40
N LEU A 413 -24.12 -3.85 -6.53
CA LEU A 413 -24.21 -4.87 -7.58
C LEU A 413 -25.59 -4.85 -8.23
N THR A 414 -25.64 -4.66 -9.55
CA THR A 414 -26.84 -4.90 -10.37
C THR A 414 -26.59 -6.07 -11.31
N ALA A 415 -27.45 -7.09 -11.29
CA ALA A 415 -27.32 -8.28 -12.13
C ALA A 415 -28.66 -8.95 -12.43
N ALA A 416 -28.68 -9.79 -13.46
CA ALA A 416 -29.72 -10.80 -13.66
C ALA A 416 -29.19 -12.19 -13.27
N LEU A 417 -30.05 -13.06 -12.74
CA LEU A 417 -29.72 -14.45 -12.46
C LEU A 417 -30.34 -15.39 -13.50
N ALA A 418 -29.58 -16.40 -13.94
CA ALA A 418 -30.09 -17.52 -14.72
C ALA A 418 -30.83 -18.56 -13.86
N ALA A 419 -31.43 -19.56 -14.51
CA ALA A 419 -32.25 -20.59 -13.86
C ALA A 419 -31.39 -21.80 -13.38
N ASP A 420 -30.36 -21.52 -12.60
CA ASP A 420 -29.28 -22.47 -12.28
C ASP A 420 -29.40 -23.11 -10.90
N TYR A 421 -30.37 -22.63 -10.13
CA TYR A 421 -30.49 -22.93 -8.72
C TYR A 421 -31.49 -24.07 -8.50
N ALA A 422 -31.15 -24.98 -7.60
CA ALA A 422 -32.06 -26.04 -7.16
C ALA A 422 -33.25 -25.44 -6.39
N ALA A 423 -34.41 -26.10 -6.44
CA ALA A 423 -35.64 -25.63 -5.77
C ALA A 423 -35.54 -25.45 -4.24
N THR A 424 -34.50 -26.02 -3.62
CA THR A 424 -34.23 -25.93 -2.17
C THR A 424 -33.05 -25.02 -1.86
N SER A 425 -32.55 -24.26 -2.83
CA SER A 425 -31.35 -23.43 -2.68
C SER A 425 -31.56 -22.24 -1.74
N SER A 426 -30.45 -21.69 -1.25
CA SER A 426 -30.42 -20.44 -0.49
C SER A 426 -29.68 -19.34 -1.23
N LEU A 427 -30.19 -18.11 -1.11
CA LEU A 427 -29.51 -16.87 -1.46
C LEU A 427 -29.17 -16.12 -0.17
N THR A 428 -27.89 -15.81 0.04
CA THR A 428 -27.42 -14.96 1.13
C THR A 428 -26.74 -13.71 0.58
N VAL A 429 -27.10 -12.54 1.11
CA VAL A 429 -26.54 -11.24 0.70
C VAL A 429 -25.95 -10.53 1.91
N LYS A 430 -24.73 -10.01 1.76
CA LYS A 430 -23.98 -9.29 2.80
C LYS A 430 -23.23 -8.10 2.22
N GLY A 431 -22.85 -7.17 3.10
CA GLY A 431 -21.98 -6.04 2.76
C GLY A 431 -22.71 -4.70 2.78
N ALA A 432 -22.01 -3.62 2.42
CA ALA A 432 -22.52 -2.25 2.52
C ALA A 432 -23.12 -1.70 1.22
N GLY A 433 -22.89 -2.38 0.08
CA GLY A 433 -23.37 -1.94 -1.22
C GLY A 433 -24.80 -2.40 -1.50
N ASP A 434 -25.54 -1.58 -2.24
CA ASP A 434 -26.89 -1.92 -2.71
C ASP A 434 -26.86 -3.11 -3.67
N VAL A 435 -27.77 -4.06 -3.52
CA VAL A 435 -27.88 -5.23 -4.38
C VAL A 435 -29.23 -5.23 -5.08
N SER A 436 -29.21 -5.17 -6.41
CA SER A 436 -30.39 -5.24 -7.26
C SER A 436 -30.32 -6.46 -8.16
N LEU A 437 -31.25 -7.40 -7.98
CA LEU A 437 -31.29 -8.65 -8.74
C LEU A 437 -32.60 -8.79 -9.52
N SER A 438 -32.45 -9.19 -10.78
CA SER A 438 -33.55 -9.64 -11.63
C SER A 438 -33.41 -11.13 -11.96
N GLY A 439 -34.47 -11.73 -12.54
CA GLY A 439 -34.46 -13.16 -12.88
C GLY A 439 -34.73 -14.12 -11.71
N LEU A 440 -34.98 -13.61 -10.50
CA LEU A 440 -35.34 -14.48 -9.36
C LEU A 440 -36.65 -15.26 -9.59
N SER A 441 -37.58 -14.74 -10.40
CA SER A 441 -38.79 -15.46 -10.78
C SER A 441 -38.52 -16.78 -11.51
N THR A 442 -37.39 -16.86 -12.18
CA THR A 442 -36.89 -18.05 -12.88
C THR A 442 -35.84 -18.82 -12.07
N ALA A 443 -35.31 -18.22 -11.00
CA ALA A 443 -34.46 -18.88 -10.02
C ALA A 443 -35.31 -19.61 -8.96
N ALA A 444 -34.73 -20.63 -8.34
CA ALA A 444 -35.51 -21.60 -7.55
C ALA A 444 -35.25 -21.51 -6.03
N PHE A 445 -34.86 -20.35 -5.48
CA PHE A 445 -34.52 -20.22 -4.06
C PHE A 445 -35.69 -20.53 -3.13
N LYS A 446 -35.40 -21.27 -2.05
CA LYS A 446 -36.33 -21.50 -0.94
C LYS A 446 -36.15 -20.47 0.18
N VAL A 447 -34.91 -20.05 0.42
CA VAL A 447 -34.54 -19.05 1.43
C VAL A 447 -33.80 -17.93 0.75
N ILE A 448 -34.25 -16.70 0.99
CA ILE A 448 -33.55 -15.47 0.60
C ILE A 448 -33.25 -14.72 1.89
N ASP A 449 -31.98 -14.41 2.12
CA ASP A 449 -31.50 -13.79 3.36
C ASP A 449 -30.50 -12.68 3.07
N ALA A 450 -30.96 -11.44 3.17
CA ALA A 450 -30.16 -10.22 3.06
C ALA A 450 -29.91 -9.54 4.42
N SER A 451 -30.18 -10.22 5.54
CA SER A 451 -30.07 -9.65 6.90
C SER A 451 -28.64 -9.25 7.29
N GLY A 452 -27.64 -9.73 6.56
CA GLY A 452 -26.25 -9.32 6.71
C GLY A 452 -25.84 -8.12 5.83
N SER A 453 -26.77 -7.53 5.07
CA SER A 453 -26.54 -6.36 4.22
C SER A 453 -26.93 -5.06 4.92
N ALA A 454 -26.12 -4.02 4.75
CA ALA A 454 -26.43 -2.65 5.15
C ALA A 454 -26.90 -1.77 3.97
N GLY A 455 -26.63 -2.20 2.73
CA GLY A 455 -27.15 -1.56 1.53
C GLY A 455 -28.55 -2.07 1.17
N ALA A 456 -29.27 -1.31 0.35
CA ALA A 456 -30.61 -1.64 -0.13
C ALA A 456 -30.64 -3.01 -0.84
N PHE A 457 -31.65 -3.83 -0.57
CA PHE A 457 -31.86 -5.08 -1.30
C PHE A 457 -33.13 -5.03 -2.14
N THR A 458 -32.95 -4.99 -3.45
CA THR A 458 -34.05 -4.92 -4.42
C THR A 458 -34.15 -6.21 -5.20
N VAL A 459 -35.29 -6.89 -5.04
CA VAL A 459 -35.66 -8.05 -5.84
C VAL A 459 -37.08 -7.87 -6.36
N GLY A 460 -37.26 -8.01 -7.67
CA GLY A 460 -38.59 -7.88 -8.28
C GLY A 460 -39.58 -8.89 -7.70
N ASN A 461 -39.50 -10.15 -8.12
CA ASN A 461 -40.31 -11.27 -7.63
C ASN A 461 -39.38 -12.34 -7.05
N VAL A 462 -39.69 -12.86 -5.85
CA VAL A 462 -38.85 -13.83 -5.12
C VAL A 462 -38.89 -15.26 -5.67
N GLY A 463 -39.50 -15.52 -6.83
CA GLY A 463 -39.69 -16.87 -7.37
C GLY A 463 -40.86 -17.59 -6.74
N THR A 464 -41.23 -18.77 -7.24
CA THR A 464 -42.38 -19.53 -6.73
C THR A 464 -42.06 -20.41 -5.52
N ASN A 465 -40.78 -20.65 -5.26
CA ASN A 465 -40.32 -21.60 -4.24
C ASN A 465 -39.93 -20.92 -2.91
N ALA A 466 -39.74 -19.61 -2.89
CA ALA A 466 -39.27 -18.92 -1.70
C ALA A 466 -40.33 -19.01 -0.59
N THR A 467 -39.93 -19.59 0.54
CA THR A 467 -40.76 -19.73 1.75
C THR A 467 -40.36 -18.75 2.85
N SER A 468 -39.12 -18.26 2.79
CA SER A 468 -38.52 -17.33 3.76
C SER A 468 -37.83 -16.20 3.03
N TYR A 469 -38.10 -14.97 3.45
CA TYR A 469 -37.40 -13.76 3.04
C TYR A 469 -36.95 -12.99 4.29
N LEU A 470 -35.66 -12.73 4.40
CA LEU A 470 -35.10 -11.80 5.36
C LEU A 470 -34.47 -10.66 4.58
N GLY A 471 -34.95 -9.44 4.81
CA GLY A 471 -34.45 -8.23 4.20
C GLY A 471 -33.20 -7.70 4.88
N SER A 472 -32.75 -6.53 4.45
CA SER A 472 -31.52 -5.88 4.85
C SER A 472 -31.75 -4.81 5.94
N ALA A 473 -30.69 -4.05 6.27
CA ALA A 473 -30.81 -2.81 7.05
C ALA A 473 -30.94 -1.56 6.16
N GLY A 474 -30.88 -1.72 4.83
CA GLY A 474 -31.12 -0.68 3.84
C GLY A 474 -32.57 -0.69 3.36
N ILE A 475 -32.89 0.16 2.38
CA ILE A 475 -34.25 0.22 1.82
C ILE A 475 -34.49 -0.99 0.92
N ASP A 476 -35.39 -1.87 1.34
CA ASP A 476 -35.71 -3.06 0.57
C ASP A 476 -36.91 -2.86 -0.37
N THR A 477 -36.90 -3.59 -1.48
CA THR A 477 -38.05 -3.65 -2.38
C THR A 477 -38.26 -5.08 -2.85
N VAL A 478 -39.45 -5.63 -2.57
CA VAL A 478 -39.78 -7.04 -2.83
C VAL A 478 -41.23 -7.25 -3.29
N THR A 479 -41.45 -8.13 -4.27
CA THR A 479 -42.76 -8.74 -4.53
C THR A 479 -42.77 -10.19 -4.05
N LEU A 480 -43.70 -10.49 -3.14
CA LEU A 480 -43.85 -11.80 -2.54
C LEU A 480 -44.49 -12.83 -3.49
N ASN A 481 -44.47 -14.09 -3.08
CA ASN A 481 -45.13 -15.20 -3.77
C ASN A 481 -46.13 -15.90 -2.83
N THR A 482 -46.85 -16.90 -3.35
CA THR A 482 -47.87 -17.65 -2.58
C THR A 482 -47.30 -18.69 -1.61
N ALA A 483 -46.06 -19.12 -1.77
CA ALA A 483 -45.36 -20.08 -0.89
C ALA A 483 -44.71 -19.43 0.35
N ILE A 484 -44.64 -18.09 0.43
CA ILE A 484 -44.07 -17.38 1.58
C ILE A 484 -44.78 -17.76 2.87
N THR A 485 -43.98 -18.06 3.88
CA THR A 485 -44.40 -18.35 5.26
C THR A 485 -43.82 -17.38 6.27
N SER A 486 -42.74 -16.69 5.91
CA SER A 486 -42.11 -15.61 6.69
C SER A 486 -41.43 -14.62 5.75
N ALA A 487 -41.66 -13.32 5.95
CA ALA A 487 -40.96 -12.24 5.27
C ALA A 487 -40.74 -11.08 6.26
N ILE A 488 -39.50 -10.84 6.68
CA ILE A 488 -39.14 -9.79 7.64
C ILE A 488 -38.15 -8.86 6.95
N LEU A 489 -38.49 -7.59 6.74
CA LEU A 489 -37.70 -6.70 5.87
C LEU A 489 -36.54 -6.06 6.63
N GLY A 490 -36.71 -5.72 7.91
CA GLY A 490 -35.59 -5.34 8.77
C GLY A 490 -35.68 -3.88 9.16
N ALA A 491 -34.64 -3.10 8.84
CA ALA A 491 -34.65 -1.66 9.04
C ALA A 491 -34.61 -0.98 7.66
N GLY A 492 -35.26 0.16 7.51
CA GLY A 492 -35.37 0.82 6.21
C GLY A 492 -36.77 1.37 5.99
N ASN A 493 -36.99 2.08 4.90
CA ASN A 493 -38.36 2.44 4.50
C ASN A 493 -38.79 1.47 3.41
N ASP A 494 -39.15 0.26 3.81
CA ASP A 494 -39.22 -0.89 2.92
C ASP A 494 -40.49 -0.89 2.07
N ILE A 495 -40.42 -1.51 0.90
CA ILE A 495 -41.53 -1.61 -0.05
C ILE A 495 -41.84 -3.08 -0.31
N VAL A 496 -43.01 -3.52 0.14
CA VAL A 496 -43.48 -4.90 -0.04
C VAL A 496 -44.72 -4.92 -0.91
N THR A 497 -44.68 -5.67 -2.00
CA THR A 497 -45.88 -5.97 -2.81
C THR A 497 -46.47 -7.31 -2.39
N THR A 498 -47.78 -7.30 -2.07
CA THR A 498 -48.51 -8.46 -1.55
C THR A 498 -48.59 -9.60 -2.55
N ALA A 499 -48.79 -10.80 -2.01
CA ALA A 499 -49.28 -11.98 -2.70
C ALA A 499 -50.19 -12.76 -1.75
N ALA A 500 -50.96 -13.72 -2.26
CA ALA A 500 -51.72 -14.66 -1.43
C ALA A 500 -50.79 -15.68 -0.74
N VAL A 501 -50.06 -15.22 0.28
CA VAL A 501 -49.07 -16.02 1.02
C VAL A 501 -49.68 -17.26 1.70
N ALA A 502 -48.89 -18.31 1.90
CA ALA A 502 -49.36 -19.62 2.37
C ALA A 502 -49.77 -19.64 3.84
N THR A 503 -49.29 -18.68 4.61
CA THR A 503 -49.46 -18.60 6.06
C THR A 503 -50.64 -17.71 6.45
N THR A 504 -51.27 -18.02 7.58
CA THR A 504 -52.24 -17.15 8.26
C THR A 504 -51.72 -16.68 9.62
N THR A 505 -50.44 -16.94 9.92
CA THR A 505 -49.80 -16.49 11.16
C THR A 505 -49.72 -14.97 11.15
N ALA A 506 -50.24 -14.34 12.20
CA ALA A 506 -50.18 -12.89 12.33
C ALA A 506 -48.72 -12.40 12.40
N GLY A 507 -48.40 -11.33 11.67
CA GLY A 507 -47.06 -10.76 11.58
C GLY A 507 -46.03 -11.64 10.85
N ALA A 508 -46.47 -12.63 10.09
CA ALA A 508 -45.54 -13.41 9.25
C ALA A 508 -44.94 -12.58 8.10
N VAL A 509 -45.56 -11.46 7.73
CA VAL A 509 -44.96 -10.45 6.87
C VAL A 509 -44.82 -9.16 7.68
N SER A 510 -43.58 -8.71 7.91
CA SER A 510 -43.27 -7.53 8.71
C SER A 510 -42.40 -6.55 7.94
N GLY A 511 -42.79 -5.27 7.88
CA GLY A 511 -41.91 -4.19 7.41
C GLY A 511 -40.71 -4.03 8.36
N GLY A 512 -40.98 -3.77 9.63
CA GLY A 512 -39.93 -3.79 10.66
C GLY A 512 -39.72 -2.39 11.23
N GLU A 513 -38.48 -1.93 11.26
CA GLU A 513 -38.13 -0.58 11.70
C GLU A 513 -38.11 0.39 10.52
N GLY A 514 -38.88 1.47 10.61
CA GLY A 514 -38.86 2.56 9.64
C GLY A 514 -40.26 3.01 9.27
N ASN A 515 -40.42 3.58 8.07
CA ASN A 515 -41.72 3.96 7.52
C ASN A 515 -42.00 3.12 6.27
N ASP A 516 -42.59 1.96 6.51
CA ASP A 516 -42.73 0.89 5.53
C ASP A 516 -44.01 1.03 4.70
N THR A 517 -43.93 0.58 3.45
CA THR A 517 -45.03 0.60 2.48
C THR A 517 -45.46 -0.80 2.08
N LEU A 518 -46.73 -1.11 2.36
CA LEU A 518 -47.40 -2.29 1.83
C LEU A 518 -48.18 -1.93 0.56
N ILE A 519 -47.70 -2.39 -0.59
CA ILE A 519 -48.40 -2.31 -1.86
C ILE A 519 -49.35 -3.50 -1.97
N ILE A 520 -50.64 -3.23 -1.99
CA ILE A 520 -51.66 -4.26 -2.13
C ILE A 520 -51.98 -4.45 -3.61
N ALA A 521 -51.44 -5.54 -4.17
CA ALA A 521 -51.58 -5.89 -5.58
C ALA A 521 -52.96 -6.47 -5.91
N SER A 522 -53.53 -7.26 -4.99
CA SER A 522 -54.85 -7.86 -5.14
C SER A 522 -55.65 -7.80 -3.84
N ALA A 523 -56.92 -7.41 -3.93
CA ALA A 523 -57.82 -7.43 -2.77
C ALA A 523 -57.97 -8.83 -2.17
N SER A 524 -57.76 -9.91 -2.94
CA SER A 524 -57.78 -11.29 -2.43
C SER A 524 -56.72 -11.58 -1.38
N ASP A 525 -55.64 -10.80 -1.36
CA ASP A 525 -54.50 -10.98 -0.46
C ASP A 525 -54.86 -10.52 0.96
N VAL A 526 -55.89 -9.68 1.09
CA VAL A 526 -56.26 -8.96 2.33
C VAL A 526 -57.77 -8.95 2.62
N ASN A 527 -58.54 -9.84 1.97
CA ASN A 527 -60.01 -9.83 2.03
C ASN A 527 -60.64 -10.41 3.31
N SER A 528 -59.85 -10.78 4.32
CA SER A 528 -60.34 -11.18 5.65
C SER A 528 -59.45 -10.59 6.74
N THR A 529 -59.97 -10.50 7.97
CA THR A 529 -59.21 -10.00 9.12
C THR A 529 -57.97 -10.85 9.38
N GLU A 530 -58.06 -12.17 9.21
CA GLU A 530 -56.94 -13.09 9.39
C GLU A 530 -55.84 -12.84 8.35
N LYS A 531 -56.21 -12.60 7.08
CA LYS A 531 -55.26 -12.28 6.03
C LYS A 531 -54.60 -10.91 6.23
N ARG A 532 -55.33 -9.92 6.73
CA ARG A 532 -54.75 -8.61 7.05
C ARG A 532 -53.78 -8.69 8.22
N ALA A 533 -54.10 -9.49 9.24
CA ALA A 533 -53.24 -9.69 10.40
C ALA A 533 -51.88 -10.33 10.06
N VAL A 534 -51.75 -11.00 8.91
CA VAL A 534 -50.46 -11.51 8.41
C VAL A 534 -49.45 -10.39 8.18
N TYR A 535 -49.91 -9.18 7.82
CA TYR A 535 -49.07 -8.03 7.51
C TYR A 535 -49.03 -7.06 8.69
N THR A 536 -47.85 -6.81 9.25
CA THR A 536 -47.63 -5.91 10.39
C THR A 536 -46.44 -4.98 10.17
N GLY A 537 -46.37 -3.87 10.92
CA GLY A 537 -45.26 -2.91 10.80
C GLY A 537 -45.24 -2.23 9.44
N PHE A 538 -46.40 -1.74 8.99
CA PHE A 538 -46.52 -0.94 7.76
C PHE A 538 -47.27 0.35 8.09
N GLU A 539 -46.60 1.47 7.90
CA GLU A 539 -47.15 2.80 8.16
C GLU A 539 -47.94 3.31 6.95
N VAL A 540 -47.59 2.84 5.74
CA VAL A 540 -48.23 3.22 4.48
C VAL A 540 -48.90 2.00 3.84
N LEU A 541 -50.21 2.10 3.54
CA LEU A 541 -50.87 1.16 2.63
C LEU A 541 -51.07 1.81 1.27
N ASN A 542 -50.69 1.12 0.20
CA ASN A 542 -50.91 1.56 -1.17
C ASN A 542 -51.82 0.57 -1.90
N ASN A 543 -53.08 0.95 -2.14
CA ASN A 543 -54.01 0.14 -2.93
C ASN A 543 -53.77 0.36 -4.42
N THR A 544 -53.18 -0.65 -5.06
CA THR A 544 -52.99 -0.72 -6.52
C THR A 544 -54.04 -1.60 -7.21
N SER A 545 -54.97 -2.19 -6.45
CA SER A 545 -56.06 -2.99 -6.98
C SER A 545 -57.26 -2.11 -7.36
N ALA A 546 -58.04 -2.54 -8.36
CA ALA A 546 -59.29 -1.86 -8.75
C ALA A 546 -60.42 -2.02 -7.71
N SER A 547 -60.28 -2.93 -6.75
CA SER A 547 -61.26 -3.20 -5.70
C SER A 547 -61.00 -2.36 -4.46
N THR A 548 -62.07 -1.96 -3.77
CA THR A 548 -62.01 -1.33 -2.45
C THR A 548 -61.58 -2.34 -1.39
N ILE A 549 -60.68 -1.92 -0.49
CA ILE A 549 -60.07 -2.76 0.55
C ILE A 549 -60.47 -2.26 1.93
N ALA A 550 -60.74 -3.18 2.85
CA ALA A 550 -60.98 -2.82 4.24
C ALA A 550 -59.65 -2.53 4.96
N ALA A 551 -59.53 -1.37 5.60
CA ALA A 551 -58.33 -0.94 6.31
C ALA A 551 -58.30 -1.38 7.79
N ASP A 552 -59.43 -1.85 8.32
CA ASP A 552 -59.54 -2.37 9.67
C ASP A 552 -58.68 -3.63 9.84
N GLY A 553 -57.97 -3.79 10.96
CA GLY A 553 -57.11 -4.96 11.18
C GLY A 553 -55.68 -4.82 10.67
N PHE A 554 -55.36 -3.76 9.91
CA PHE A 554 -53.98 -3.29 9.80
C PHE A 554 -53.65 -2.38 11.00
N THR A 555 -52.58 -2.68 11.71
CA THR A 555 -52.14 -1.91 12.89
C THR A 555 -51.02 -0.95 12.51
N GLY A 556 -51.00 0.25 13.08
CA GLY A 556 -49.89 1.21 12.89
C GLY A 556 -49.97 2.05 11.61
N VAL A 557 -50.94 1.81 10.74
CA VAL A 557 -51.12 2.56 9.48
C VAL A 557 -51.42 4.04 9.76
N THR A 558 -50.56 4.92 9.25
CA THR A 558 -50.66 6.37 9.35
C THR A 558 -50.84 7.05 8.00
N SER A 559 -50.71 6.34 6.88
CA SER A 559 -50.92 6.86 5.53
C SER A 559 -51.64 5.85 4.63
N LEU A 560 -52.54 6.34 3.78
CA LEU A 560 -53.27 5.55 2.79
C LEU A 560 -53.09 6.17 1.41
N ILE A 561 -52.58 5.39 0.46
CA ILE A 561 -52.38 5.78 -0.93
C ILE A 561 -53.32 4.97 -1.81
N THR A 562 -54.02 5.65 -2.72
CA THR A 562 -54.78 5.00 -3.80
C THR A 562 -54.17 5.36 -5.14
N SER A 563 -53.69 4.33 -5.84
CA SER A 563 -52.95 4.45 -7.09
C SER A 563 -53.61 3.70 -8.27
N ALA A 564 -54.74 3.02 -8.01
CA ALA A 564 -55.64 2.42 -9.00
C ALA A 564 -57.10 2.53 -8.50
N GLY A 565 -58.11 2.27 -9.35
CA GLY A 565 -59.53 2.60 -9.12
C GLY A 565 -60.25 2.08 -7.86
N GLY A 566 -59.58 1.36 -6.96
CA GLY A 566 -60.12 0.89 -5.67
C GLY A 566 -59.87 1.86 -4.51
N GLY A 567 -60.81 1.91 -3.56
CA GLY A 567 -60.73 2.76 -2.36
C GLY A 567 -60.37 2.04 -1.07
N PHE A 568 -60.67 2.67 0.07
CA PHE A 568 -60.54 2.06 1.40
C PHE A 568 -61.82 2.20 2.23
N THR A 569 -62.26 1.13 2.89
CA THR A 569 -63.40 1.13 3.83
C THR A 569 -62.96 0.76 5.24
N ALA A 570 -63.88 0.86 6.22
CA ALA A 570 -63.64 0.52 7.62
C ALA A 570 -62.45 1.29 8.20
N LEU A 571 -62.40 2.59 7.91
CA LEU A 571 -61.32 3.48 8.32
C LEU A 571 -61.47 3.87 9.79
N SER A 572 -60.37 3.84 10.53
CA SER A 572 -60.30 4.61 11.78
C SER A 572 -60.33 6.11 11.49
N THR A 573 -60.71 6.92 12.49
CA THR A 573 -60.66 8.39 12.38
C THR A 573 -59.28 8.88 11.96
N THR A 574 -58.21 8.30 12.51
CA THR A 574 -56.82 8.63 12.16
C THR A 574 -56.54 8.34 10.68
N GLN A 575 -56.86 7.13 10.21
CA GLN A 575 -56.66 6.72 8.82
C GLN A 575 -57.46 7.59 7.84
N ALA A 576 -58.72 7.94 8.17
CA ALA A 576 -59.56 8.77 7.33
C ALA A 576 -58.97 10.18 7.08
N THR A 577 -58.20 10.71 8.04
CA THR A 577 -57.51 12.01 7.89
C THR A 577 -56.21 11.95 7.10
N ALA A 578 -55.70 10.76 6.79
CA ALA A 578 -54.37 10.56 6.20
C ALA A 578 -54.38 9.99 4.77
N ILE A 579 -55.52 10.07 4.08
CA ILE A 579 -55.67 9.59 2.70
C ILE A 579 -55.00 10.54 1.71
N THR A 580 -54.19 9.98 0.82
CA THR A 580 -53.61 10.63 -0.35
C THR A 580 -54.06 9.91 -1.63
N VAL A 581 -54.54 10.66 -2.62
CA VAL A 581 -54.95 10.15 -3.94
C VAL A 581 -53.92 10.61 -4.96
N THR A 582 -53.21 9.68 -5.59
CA THR A 582 -52.04 9.99 -6.44
C THR A 582 -52.30 9.79 -7.95
N SER A 583 -53.51 9.39 -8.32
CA SER A 583 -53.96 9.19 -9.72
C SER A 583 -55.38 9.73 -9.92
N ASP A 584 -55.81 9.93 -11.18
CA ASP A 584 -57.21 10.30 -11.48
C ASP A 584 -58.12 9.09 -11.31
N GLN A 585 -59.14 9.24 -10.49
CA GLN A 585 -59.84 8.15 -9.83
C GLN A 585 -61.35 8.39 -9.91
N SER A 586 -61.99 7.72 -10.88
CA SER A 586 -63.43 7.80 -11.08
C SER A 586 -64.16 6.84 -10.15
N ALA A 587 -65.01 7.35 -9.25
CA ALA A 587 -65.91 6.56 -8.39
C ALA A 587 -65.24 5.69 -7.29
N VAL A 588 -64.25 6.25 -6.58
CA VAL A 588 -63.62 5.58 -5.43
C VAL A 588 -64.44 5.77 -4.15
N THR A 589 -64.60 4.70 -3.38
CA THR A 589 -65.30 4.71 -2.08
C THR A 589 -64.32 4.83 -0.92
N TYR A 590 -64.53 5.84 -0.06
CA TYR A 590 -63.89 5.92 1.25
C TYR A 590 -64.97 5.92 2.34
N SER A 591 -64.86 5.04 3.34
CA SER A 591 -65.80 5.02 4.46
C SER A 591 -65.15 4.67 5.79
N LEU A 592 -65.60 5.34 6.85
CA LEU A 592 -65.33 4.98 8.24
C LEU A 592 -65.96 3.62 8.58
#